data_AF-A0AAV1G909-F1
#
_entry.id   AF-A0AAV1G909-F1
#
_cell.length_a   1.000
_cell.length_b   1.000
_cell.length_c   1.000
_cell.angle_alpha   90.00
_cell.angle_beta   90.00
_cell.angle_gamma   90.00
#
_symmetry.space_group_name_H-M   'P 1'
#
loop_
_entity.id
_entity.type
_entity.pdbx_description
1 polymer ?
#
loop_
_entity_poly.entity_id
_entity_poly.type
_entity_poly.pdbx_seq_one_letter_code
_entity_poly.pdbx_strand_id
1 'polypeptide(L)'
;MWENYLYIQMCCRGIINWTACVFNIKFVSHLIRLLYPEVKFVKWVQCKTCRGWLHQDCAGIDTEPFDCGCEDSIEHPRIKDAVDSGRIGAVFSKTQIKTLHDDLLSGKIRSNRMFLWRNPATSLRLKQHLKIRTLSWSEQRMFELLRFIEEATTISEKIKRGEIHLLDFVFDVMLPELLIKALQEHGITRLRAEQMMACGNIF
;
A
#
# COMPACT_ATOMS: atom_id res chain seq x y z
N MET A 1 19.56 21.30 22.23
CA MET A 1 20.37 20.44 21.35
C MET A 1 19.36 19.64 20.53
N TRP A 2 19.06 20.12 19.32
CA TRP A 2 17.96 19.61 18.49
C TRP A 2 18.53 18.64 17.45
N GLU A 3 18.53 17.36 17.76
CA GLU A 3 18.84 16.31 16.79
C GLU A 3 17.62 16.07 15.88
N ASN A 4 17.41 17.02 14.97
CA ASN A 4 16.49 16.89 13.83
C ASN A 4 17.11 15.95 12.80
N TYR A 5 17.06 14.64 13.05
CA TYR A 5 17.40 13.67 12.03
C TYR A 5 16.33 13.67 10.93
N LEU A 6 16.62 14.38 9.84
CA LEU A 6 15.94 14.27 8.56
C LEU A 6 16.26 12.90 7.95
N TYR A 7 15.43 11.90 8.23
CA TYR A 7 15.54 10.61 7.57
C TYR A 7 14.86 10.67 6.20
N ILE A 8 15.65 10.44 5.15
CA ILE A 8 15.12 10.07 3.84
C ILE A 8 14.71 8.59 3.95
N GLN A 9 13.57 8.22 3.36
CA GLN A 9 13.21 6.81 3.27
C GLN A 9 14.28 6.06 2.47
N MET A 10 15.00 5.15 3.15
CA MET A 10 16.15 4.42 2.61
C MET A 10 16.10 2.99 3.14
N CYS A 11 15.75 1.98 2.33
CA CYS A 11 15.98 0.56 2.66
C CYS A 11 16.84 -0.06 1.54
N CYS A 12 17.75 -0.99 1.91
CA CYS A 12 19.02 -1.29 1.24
C CYS A 12 19.00 -1.80 -0.22
N ARG A 13 19.80 -1.13 -1.07
CA ARG A 13 20.90 -1.63 -1.96
C ARG A 13 21.25 -0.53 -2.99
N GLY A 14 21.61 0.66 -2.49
CA GLY A 14 21.71 1.86 -3.32
C GLY A 14 20.32 2.38 -3.66
N ILE A 15 20.06 3.66 -3.35
CA ILE A 15 18.92 4.47 -3.77
C ILE A 15 17.80 3.63 -4.41
N ILE A 16 17.03 2.89 -3.60
CA ILE A 16 15.70 2.58 -4.06
C ILE A 16 15.05 3.95 -4.02
N ASN A 17 14.96 4.56 -5.20
CA ASN A 17 14.26 5.80 -5.49
C ASN A 17 12.76 5.52 -5.36
N TRP A 18 12.36 4.86 -4.28
CA TRP A 18 11.00 4.53 -3.90
C TRP A 18 10.40 5.82 -3.34
N THR A 19 10.09 6.71 -4.27
CA THR A 19 9.31 7.92 -4.06
C THR A 19 7.84 7.55 -3.89
N ALA A 20 7.56 6.52 -3.09
CA ALA A 20 6.23 5.96 -2.84
C ALA A 20 5.66 6.44 -1.50
N CYS A 21 6.52 7.02 -0.66
CA CYS A 21 6.10 7.64 0.58
C CYS A 21 5.65 9.06 0.31
N VAL A 22 4.39 9.30 0.65
CA VAL A 22 3.77 10.62 0.78
C VAL A 22 4.53 11.52 1.77
N PHE A 23 5.33 10.97 2.68
CA PHE A 23 6.23 11.73 3.55
C PHE A 23 7.65 11.85 3.01
N ASN A 24 7.91 11.43 1.76
CA ASN A 24 9.25 11.52 1.18
C ASN A 24 9.62 13.01 0.99
N ILE A 25 10.60 13.44 1.78
CA ILE A 25 11.09 14.82 1.81
C ILE A 25 11.97 15.02 0.57
N LYS A 26 11.45 15.75 -0.43
CA LYS A 26 12.28 16.18 -1.55
C LYS A 26 12.98 17.48 -1.15
N PHE A 27 14.29 17.43 -0.96
CA PHE A 27 15.12 18.64 -0.85
C PHE A 27 15.08 19.40 -2.17
N VAL A 28 14.18 20.36 -2.29
CA VAL A 28 14.27 21.41 -3.29
C VAL A 28 14.41 22.70 -2.49
N SER A 29 15.64 23.23 -2.43
CA SER A 29 15.98 24.53 -1.84
C SER A 29 15.24 24.87 -0.53
N HIS A 30 15.74 24.36 0.60
CA HIS A 30 15.40 24.79 1.97
C HIS A 30 13.92 24.70 2.43
N LEU A 31 12.99 24.16 1.64
CA LEU A 31 11.62 23.90 2.10
C LEU A 31 11.37 22.40 2.30
N ILE A 32 11.12 22.00 3.55
CA ILE A 32 10.51 20.71 3.88
C ILE A 32 9.03 20.82 3.55
N ARG A 33 8.56 20.12 2.52
CA ARG A 33 7.12 20.03 2.21
C ARG A 33 6.63 18.63 2.59
N LEU A 34 6.11 18.51 3.81
CA LEU A 34 5.32 17.34 4.21
C LEU A 34 4.03 17.37 3.38
N LEU A 35 3.67 16.27 2.70
CA LEU A 35 2.41 16.24 1.95
C LEU A 35 1.18 16.18 2.88
N TYR A 36 1.35 15.81 4.14
CA TYR A 36 0.33 15.96 5.19
C TYR A 36 0.61 17.22 6.02
N PRO A 37 -0.09 18.34 5.77
CA PRO A 37 0.04 19.53 6.61
C PRO A 37 -0.43 19.29 8.06
N GLU A 38 -1.30 18.31 8.30
CA GLU A 38 -1.88 17.98 9.60
C GLU A 38 -1.04 17.03 10.46
N VAL A 39 -0.08 16.30 9.86
CA VAL A 39 0.76 15.36 10.60
C VAL A 39 1.87 16.12 11.31
N LYS A 40 1.65 16.36 12.60
CA LYS A 40 2.59 17.09 13.48
C LYS A 40 3.84 16.28 13.83
N PHE A 41 3.80 14.95 13.72
CA PHE A 41 4.91 14.07 14.08
C PHE A 41 4.94 12.84 13.16
N VAL A 42 6.14 12.55 12.65
CA VAL A 42 6.42 11.50 11.66
C VAL A 42 7.35 10.51 12.36
N LYS A 43 6.86 9.32 12.73
CA LYS A 43 7.67 8.32 13.43
C LYS A 43 8.40 7.44 12.43
N TRP A 44 9.72 7.36 12.57
CA TRP A 44 10.58 6.52 11.74
C TRP A 44 10.95 5.25 12.48
N VAL A 45 11.07 4.15 11.73
CA VAL A 45 11.53 2.85 12.24
C VAL A 45 12.74 2.41 11.43
N GLN A 46 13.72 1.81 12.11
CA GLN A 46 14.94 1.31 11.48
C GLN A 46 14.85 -0.21 11.30
N CYS A 47 15.12 -0.68 10.09
CA CYS A 47 15.24 -2.11 9.81
C CYS A 47 16.43 -2.68 10.58
N LYS A 48 16.18 -3.71 11.39
CA LYS A 48 17.20 -4.40 12.20
C LYS A 48 18.31 -5.02 11.36
N THR A 49 17.98 -5.44 10.14
CA THR A 49 18.83 -6.22 9.24
C THR A 49 19.69 -5.30 8.39
N CYS A 50 19.07 -4.46 7.55
CA CYS A 50 19.81 -3.60 6.63
C CYS A 50 20.07 -2.18 7.14
N ARG A 51 19.61 -1.84 8.35
CA ARG A 51 19.75 -0.50 8.96
C ARG A 51 19.08 0.64 8.20
N GLY A 52 18.25 0.31 7.21
CA GLY A 52 17.44 1.26 6.47
C GLY A 52 16.31 1.86 7.29
N TRP A 53 15.91 3.10 6.98
CA TRP A 53 14.85 3.84 7.64
C TRP A 53 13.59 3.88 6.79
N LEU A 54 12.45 3.56 7.40
CA LEU A 54 11.12 3.73 6.81
C LEU A 54 10.24 4.56 7.73
N HIS A 55 9.30 5.29 7.14
CA HIS A 55 8.22 5.87 7.91
C HIS A 55 7.34 4.74 8.47
N GLN A 56 6.92 4.82 9.74
CA GLN A 56 6.18 3.75 10.44
C GLN A 56 4.95 3.28 9.66
N ASP A 57 4.17 4.21 9.11
CA ASP A 57 2.99 3.90 8.30
C ASP A 57 3.35 3.14 7.01
N CYS A 58 4.50 3.47 6.39
CA CYS A 58 5.02 2.77 5.22
C CYS A 58 5.64 1.40 5.56
N ALA A 59 6.14 1.25 6.79
CA ALA A 59 6.60 -0.02 7.33
C ALA A 59 5.40 -0.94 7.66
N GLY A 60 4.24 -0.36 7.97
CA GLY A 60 3.01 -1.10 8.29
C GLY A 60 3.10 -1.83 9.63
N ILE A 61 3.84 -1.28 10.58
CA ILE A 61 4.10 -1.88 11.90
C ILE A 61 3.95 -0.85 13.01
N ASP A 62 3.59 -1.31 14.22
CA ASP A 62 3.45 -0.43 15.39
C ASP A 62 4.50 -0.66 16.48
N THR A 63 5.34 -1.67 16.30
CA THR A 63 6.29 -2.15 17.30
C THR A 63 7.65 -2.52 16.69
N GLU A 64 8.71 -2.29 17.45
CA GLU A 64 10.06 -2.81 17.16
C GLU A 64 10.23 -4.20 17.80
N PRO A 65 11.10 -5.08 17.25
CA PRO A 65 12.04 -4.85 16.14
C PRO A 65 11.40 -4.96 14.74
N PHE A 66 11.83 -4.08 13.82
CA PHE A 66 11.33 -3.99 12.45
C PHE A 66 12.26 -4.69 11.44
N ASP A 67 11.72 -5.37 10.45
CA ASP A 67 12.43 -5.83 9.25
C ASP A 67 11.72 -5.30 7.99
N CYS A 68 12.46 -4.69 7.06
CA CYS A 68 11.90 -4.18 5.80
C CYS A 68 11.80 -5.24 4.69
N GLY A 69 12.12 -6.51 4.97
CA GLY A 69 12.12 -7.58 3.98
C GLY A 69 13.26 -7.45 2.99
N CYS A 70 14.37 -6.83 3.40
CA CYS A 70 15.53 -6.57 2.56
C CYS A 70 16.29 -7.84 2.15
N GLU A 71 16.05 -8.94 2.87
CA GLU A 71 16.57 -10.27 2.55
C GLU A 71 15.51 -11.20 1.96
N ASP A 72 14.24 -10.77 1.90
CA ASP A 72 13.16 -11.56 1.32
C ASP A 72 13.43 -11.77 -0.18
N SER A 73 13.26 -12.99 -0.67
CA SER A 73 13.23 -13.24 -2.12
C SER A 73 12.07 -12.45 -2.76
N ILE A 74 12.23 -11.95 -3.99
CA ILE A 74 11.12 -11.35 -4.76
C ILE A 74 10.10 -12.43 -5.15
N GLU A 75 10.54 -13.68 -5.25
CA GLU A 75 9.73 -14.78 -5.73
C GLU A 75 8.91 -15.38 -4.58
N HIS A 76 7.61 -15.08 -4.56
CA HIS A 76 6.68 -15.75 -3.66
C HIS A 76 5.39 -16.16 -4.39
N PRO A 77 5.31 -17.40 -4.90
CA PRO A 77 4.23 -17.82 -5.81
C PRO A 77 2.87 -18.11 -5.14
N ARG A 78 2.77 -18.06 -3.80
CA ARG A 78 1.63 -18.66 -3.08
C ARG A 78 0.27 -18.02 -3.35
N ILE A 79 0.19 -16.70 -3.56
CA ILE A 79 -1.13 -16.06 -3.75
C ILE A 79 -1.65 -16.27 -5.18
N LYS A 80 -0.80 -16.29 -6.22
CA LYS A 80 -1.23 -16.64 -7.58
C LYS A 80 -1.79 -18.05 -7.61
N ASP A 81 -1.01 -18.99 -7.09
CA ASP A 81 -1.39 -20.40 -7.05
C ASP A 81 -2.68 -20.59 -6.25
N ALA A 82 -2.86 -19.87 -5.14
CA ALA A 82 -4.08 -19.91 -4.34
C ALA A 82 -5.30 -19.32 -5.07
N VAL A 83 -5.14 -18.22 -5.82
CA VAL A 83 -6.23 -17.64 -6.63
C VAL A 83 -6.58 -18.54 -7.82
N ASP A 84 -5.58 -19.09 -8.49
CA ASP A 84 -5.76 -19.95 -9.66
C ASP A 84 -6.42 -21.29 -9.26
N SER A 85 -5.98 -21.91 -8.16
CA SER A 85 -6.51 -23.19 -7.65
C SER A 85 -7.78 -23.07 -6.80
N GLY A 86 -7.89 -22.04 -5.96
CA GLY A 86 -8.92 -21.91 -4.92
C GLY A 86 -9.97 -20.82 -5.14
N ARG A 87 -9.87 -20.06 -6.24
CA ARG A 87 -10.63 -18.82 -6.50
C ARG A 87 -10.27 -17.69 -5.52
N ILE A 88 -10.78 -16.50 -5.78
CA ILE A 88 -10.54 -15.30 -4.94
C ILE A 88 -10.89 -15.53 -3.46
N GLY A 89 -11.97 -16.27 -3.18
CA GLY A 89 -12.44 -16.51 -1.81
C GLY A 89 -11.48 -17.36 -0.95
N ALA A 90 -10.51 -18.05 -1.54
CA ALA A 90 -9.47 -18.76 -0.80
C ALA A 90 -8.40 -17.82 -0.22
N VAL A 91 -8.26 -16.63 -0.81
CA VAL A 91 -7.28 -15.62 -0.40
C VAL A 91 -7.92 -14.48 0.38
N PHE A 92 -9.16 -14.10 0.03
CA PHE A 92 -9.83 -12.96 0.63
C PHE A 92 -11.19 -13.35 1.20
N SER A 93 -11.39 -13.14 2.50
CA SER A 93 -12.72 -13.22 3.11
C SER A 93 -13.47 -11.90 3.00
N LYS A 94 -14.81 -11.96 2.90
CA LYS A 94 -15.66 -10.76 2.92
C LYS A 94 -15.49 -9.93 4.19
N THR A 95 -15.27 -10.58 5.32
CA THR A 95 -15.04 -9.91 6.62
C THR A 95 -13.74 -9.11 6.61
N GLN A 96 -12.64 -9.67 6.07
CA GLN A 96 -11.38 -8.95 5.91
C GLN A 96 -11.56 -7.74 4.98
N ILE A 97 -12.26 -7.91 3.85
CA ILE A 97 -12.49 -6.81 2.92
C ILE A 97 -13.30 -5.68 3.57
N LYS A 98 -14.38 -6.00 4.26
CA LYS A 98 -15.21 -5.02 4.98
C LYS A 98 -14.41 -4.30 6.06
N THR A 99 -13.65 -5.05 6.86
CA THR A 99 -12.82 -4.47 7.94
C THR A 99 -11.77 -3.52 7.36
N LEU A 100 -11.07 -3.91 6.29
CA LEU A 100 -10.09 -3.04 5.63
C LEU A 100 -10.74 -1.79 5.07
N HIS A 101 -11.90 -1.91 4.41
CA HIS A 101 -12.66 -0.77 3.91
C HIS A 101 -12.99 0.23 5.03
N ASP A 102 -13.56 -0.25 6.14
CA ASP A 102 -13.98 0.60 7.26
C ASP A 102 -12.77 1.22 7.97
N ASP A 103 -11.67 0.48 8.11
CA ASP A 103 -10.41 0.97 8.69
C ASP A 103 -9.74 2.04 7.82
N LEU A 104 -9.79 1.92 6.49
CA LEU A 104 -9.30 2.94 5.55
C LEU A 104 -10.16 4.21 5.60
N LEU A 105 -11.49 4.07 5.64
CA LEU A 105 -12.40 5.21 5.69
C LEU A 105 -12.33 5.94 7.03
N SER A 106 -12.23 5.22 8.14
CA SER A 106 -12.09 5.82 9.48
C SER A 106 -10.69 6.41 9.73
N GLY A 107 -9.70 6.06 8.90
CA GLY A 107 -8.31 6.47 9.07
C GLY A 107 -7.55 5.67 10.14
N LYS A 108 -8.13 4.57 10.62
CA LYS A 108 -7.46 3.59 11.50
C LYS A 108 -6.26 2.95 10.81
N ILE A 109 -6.36 2.68 9.51
CA ILE A 109 -5.21 2.33 8.66
C ILE A 109 -4.79 3.56 7.86
N ARG A 110 -3.53 3.95 8.01
CA ARG A 110 -2.91 5.00 7.19
C ARG A 110 -2.36 4.39 5.91
N SER A 111 -2.91 4.82 4.77
CA SER A 111 -2.48 4.39 3.44
C SER A 111 -2.13 5.59 2.58
N ASN A 112 -0.98 5.52 1.91
CA ASN A 112 -0.54 6.53 0.95
C ASN A 112 -1.53 6.68 -0.21
N ARG A 113 -2.13 5.57 -0.64
CA ARG A 113 -3.17 5.54 -1.68
C ARG A 113 -4.46 6.19 -1.20
N MET A 114 -4.88 5.88 0.03
CA MET A 114 -6.06 6.51 0.63
C MET A 114 -5.90 8.02 0.73
N PHE A 115 -4.72 8.49 1.14
CA PHE A 115 -4.42 9.92 1.20
C PHE A 115 -4.46 10.58 -0.17
N LEU A 116 -3.85 9.98 -1.19
CA LEU A 116 -3.83 10.52 -2.55
C LEU A 116 -5.21 10.48 -3.22
N TRP A 117 -6.05 9.51 -2.86
CA TRP A 117 -7.43 9.45 -3.32
C TRP A 117 -8.25 10.60 -2.71
N ARG A 118 -8.08 10.90 -1.42
CA ARG A 118 -8.71 12.08 -0.77
C ARG A 118 -8.13 13.41 -1.24
N ASN A 119 -6.87 13.42 -1.66
CA ASN A 119 -6.13 14.62 -2.03
C ASN A 119 -5.49 14.48 -3.43
N PRO A 120 -6.30 14.37 -4.51
CA PRO A 120 -5.82 14.02 -5.84
C PRO A 120 -4.85 15.05 -6.44
N ALA A 121 -4.91 16.31 -6.00
CA ALA A 121 -4.02 17.39 -6.44
C ALA A 121 -2.60 17.32 -5.83
N THR A 122 -2.38 16.45 -4.83
CA THR A 122 -1.11 16.40 -4.07
C THR A 122 0.09 16.06 -4.95
N SER A 123 0.03 14.95 -5.69
CA SER A 123 1.16 14.49 -6.50
C SER A 123 0.73 13.41 -7.51
N LEU A 124 0.59 13.80 -8.77
CA LEU A 124 0.32 12.86 -9.86
C LEU A 124 1.43 11.82 -10.02
N ARG A 125 2.70 12.25 -9.87
CA ARG A 125 3.86 11.36 -9.96
C ARG A 125 3.80 10.25 -8.91
N LEU A 126 3.46 10.59 -7.68
CA LEU A 126 3.34 9.62 -6.60
C LEU A 126 2.14 8.69 -6.80
N LYS A 127 1.00 9.23 -7.25
CA LYS A 127 -0.16 8.43 -7.64
C LYS A 127 0.21 7.39 -8.70
N GLN A 128 0.94 7.78 -9.75
CA GLN A 128 1.42 6.87 -10.79
C GLN A 128 2.41 5.82 -10.26
N HIS A 129 3.30 6.19 -9.34
CA HIS A 129 4.27 5.26 -8.77
C HIS A 129 3.63 4.17 -7.90
N LEU A 130 2.51 4.51 -7.24
CA LEU A 130 1.74 3.59 -6.40
C LEU A 130 0.72 2.75 -7.18
N LYS A 131 0.52 2.99 -8.48
CA LYS A 131 -0.34 2.14 -9.29
C LYS A 131 0.25 0.74 -9.43
N ILE A 132 -0.60 -0.26 -9.37
CA ILE A 132 -0.22 -1.63 -9.69
C ILE A 132 0.14 -1.67 -11.17
N ARG A 133 1.35 -2.14 -11.51
CA ARG A 133 1.78 -2.17 -12.91
C ARG A 133 1.17 -3.32 -13.71
N THR A 134 1.09 -4.50 -13.11
CA THR A 134 0.51 -5.68 -13.75
C THR A 134 0.01 -6.65 -12.68
N LEU A 135 -1.22 -7.12 -12.84
CA LEU A 135 -1.74 -8.31 -12.18
C LEU A 135 -1.89 -9.38 -13.25
N SER A 136 -1.16 -10.49 -13.12
CA SER A 136 -1.24 -11.60 -14.09
C SER A 136 -2.43 -12.54 -13.81
N TRP A 137 -3.54 -11.97 -13.33
CA TRP A 137 -4.79 -12.70 -13.11
C TRP A 137 -5.67 -12.62 -14.37
N SER A 138 -6.41 -13.69 -14.64
CA SER A 138 -7.39 -13.68 -15.74
C SER A 138 -8.49 -12.65 -15.47
N GLU A 139 -9.14 -12.17 -16.54
CA GLU A 139 -10.28 -11.26 -16.43
C GLU A 139 -11.37 -11.84 -15.51
N GLN A 140 -11.62 -13.15 -15.60
CA GLN A 140 -12.55 -13.84 -14.73
C GLN A 140 -12.20 -13.67 -13.24
N ARG A 141 -10.93 -13.82 -12.86
CA ARG A 141 -10.48 -13.65 -11.46
C ARG A 141 -10.57 -12.20 -11.01
N MET A 142 -10.26 -11.26 -11.90
CA MET A 142 -10.45 -9.83 -11.63
C MET A 142 -11.93 -9.50 -11.37
N PHE A 143 -12.85 -9.99 -12.20
CA PHE A 143 -14.29 -9.81 -11.99
C PHE A 143 -14.79 -10.45 -10.70
N GLU A 144 -14.29 -11.65 -10.36
CA GLU A 144 -14.61 -12.31 -9.09
C GLU A 144 -14.20 -11.46 -7.88
N LEU A 145 -13.00 -10.85 -7.92
CA LEU A 145 -12.54 -9.97 -6.84
C LEU A 145 -13.34 -8.69 -6.73
N LEU A 146 -13.62 -8.03 -7.86
CA LEU A 146 -14.46 -6.83 -7.86
C LEU A 146 -15.83 -7.13 -7.23
N ARG A 147 -16.48 -8.23 -7.63
CA ARG A 147 -17.75 -8.67 -7.03
C ARG A 147 -17.62 -8.94 -5.52
N PHE A 148 -16.50 -9.53 -5.07
CA PHE A 148 -16.26 -9.77 -3.65
C PHE A 148 -16.15 -8.47 -2.84
N ILE A 149 -15.46 -7.46 -3.40
CA ILE A 149 -15.35 -6.14 -2.79
C ILE A 149 -16.70 -5.47 -2.71
N GLU A 150 -17.43 -5.49 -3.81
CA GLU A 150 -18.78 -4.96 -3.96
C GLU A 150 -19.75 -5.53 -2.91
N GLU A 151 -19.82 -6.86 -2.81
CA GLU A 151 -20.68 -7.57 -1.85
C GLU A 151 -20.29 -7.29 -0.38
N ALA A 152 -19.00 -7.06 -0.10
CA ALA A 152 -18.52 -6.81 1.25
C ALA A 152 -18.71 -5.36 1.72
N THR A 153 -18.72 -4.39 0.80
CA THR A 153 -18.60 -2.95 1.12
C THR A 153 -19.81 -2.10 0.72
N THR A 154 -20.80 -2.66 0.01
CA THR A 154 -21.95 -1.93 -0.56
C THR A 154 -21.60 -0.86 -1.59
N ILE A 155 -20.34 -0.80 -2.04
CA ILE A 155 -19.86 0.21 -2.99
C ILE A 155 -20.65 0.22 -4.30
N SER A 156 -21.12 -0.92 -4.80
CA SER A 156 -21.89 -0.97 -6.05
C SER A 156 -23.20 -0.21 -5.97
N GLU A 157 -23.86 -0.20 -4.81
CA GLU A 157 -25.12 0.53 -4.64
C GLU A 157 -24.91 2.03 -4.78
N LYS A 158 -23.78 2.53 -4.24
CA LYS A 158 -23.37 3.93 -4.36
C LYS A 158 -22.97 4.28 -5.79
N ILE A 159 -22.20 3.42 -6.46
CA ILE A 159 -21.84 3.61 -7.87
C ILE A 159 -23.09 3.68 -8.75
N LYS A 160 -24.06 2.78 -8.55
CA LYS A 160 -25.34 2.78 -9.28
C LYS A 160 -26.16 4.04 -9.05
N ARG A 161 -26.00 4.71 -7.90
CA ARG A 161 -26.63 6.00 -7.58
C ARG A 161 -25.88 7.20 -8.14
N GLY A 162 -24.79 6.99 -8.90
CA GLY A 162 -24.04 8.04 -9.58
C GLY A 162 -22.70 8.40 -8.92
N GLU A 163 -22.28 7.71 -7.86
CA GLU A 163 -20.98 7.92 -7.21
C GLU A 163 -19.84 7.23 -7.98
N ILE A 164 -19.67 7.57 -9.26
CA ILE A 164 -18.74 6.89 -10.20
C ILE A 164 -17.28 6.95 -9.73
N HIS A 165 -16.90 8.00 -8.99
CA HIS A 165 -15.56 8.18 -8.41
C HIS A 165 -15.16 7.05 -7.42
N LEU A 166 -16.12 6.24 -6.95
CA LEU A 166 -15.83 5.06 -6.14
C LEU A 166 -15.21 3.91 -6.96
N LEU A 167 -15.31 3.93 -8.30
CA LEU A 167 -14.53 3.01 -9.14
C LEU A 167 -13.03 3.28 -8.97
N ASP A 168 -12.62 4.56 -9.01
CA ASP A 168 -11.24 4.94 -8.76
C ASP A 168 -10.80 4.55 -7.35
N PHE A 169 -11.68 4.65 -6.35
CA PHE A 169 -11.38 4.16 -5.00
C PHE A 169 -11.08 2.65 -4.97
N VAL A 170 -11.87 1.84 -5.68
CA VAL A 170 -11.66 0.40 -5.73
C VAL A 170 -10.30 0.06 -6.36
N PHE A 171 -9.98 0.66 -7.50
CA PHE A 171 -8.75 0.36 -8.24
C PHE A 171 -7.49 1.03 -7.66
N ASP A 172 -7.59 2.30 -7.26
CA ASP A 172 -6.43 3.05 -6.76
C ASP A 172 -6.17 2.80 -5.27
N VAL A 173 -7.13 2.28 -4.49
CA VAL A 173 -6.98 2.10 -3.03
C VAL A 173 -7.28 0.66 -2.59
N MET A 174 -8.52 0.19 -2.72
CA MET A 174 -8.95 -1.08 -2.12
C MET A 174 -8.15 -2.27 -2.63
N LEU A 175 -8.05 -2.42 -3.95
CA LEU A 175 -7.37 -3.54 -4.58
C LEU A 175 -5.88 -3.63 -4.17
N PRO A 176 -5.07 -2.56 -4.28
CA PRO A 176 -3.70 -2.56 -3.76
C PRO A 176 -3.58 -2.89 -2.27
N GLU A 177 -4.42 -2.30 -1.42
CA GLU A 177 -4.33 -2.52 0.04
C GLU A 177 -4.76 -3.94 0.43
N LEU A 178 -5.72 -4.54 -0.30
CA LEU A 178 -6.07 -5.95 -0.13
C LEU A 178 -4.90 -6.86 -0.48
N LEU A 179 -4.23 -6.62 -1.61
CA LEU A 179 -3.06 -7.40 -2.03
C LEU A 179 -1.93 -7.30 -1.00
N ILE A 180 -1.66 -6.09 -0.47
CA ILE A 180 -0.69 -5.92 0.62
C ILE A 180 -1.10 -6.76 1.82
N LYS A 181 -2.36 -6.71 2.24
CA LYS A 181 -2.83 -7.48 3.40
C LYS A 181 -2.68 -8.98 3.22
N ALA A 182 -3.05 -9.51 2.06
CA ALA A 182 -2.86 -10.94 1.76
C ALA A 182 -1.37 -11.33 1.75
N LEU A 183 -0.50 -10.48 1.18
CA LEU A 183 0.94 -10.71 1.21
C LEU A 183 1.50 -10.69 2.64
N GLN A 184 1.03 -9.76 3.48
CA GLN A 184 1.40 -9.68 4.90
C GLN A 184 0.96 -10.92 5.69
N GLU A 185 -0.19 -11.51 5.38
CA GLU A 185 -0.63 -12.78 5.99
C GLU A 185 0.28 -13.96 5.63
N HIS A 186 1.04 -13.86 4.53
CA HIS A 186 2.08 -14.81 4.15
C HIS A 186 3.50 -14.40 4.61
N GLY A 187 3.61 -13.40 5.49
CA GLY A 187 4.89 -12.96 6.07
C GLY A 187 5.67 -11.95 5.22
N ILE A 188 5.09 -11.48 4.10
CA ILE A 188 5.74 -10.46 3.26
C ILE A 188 5.54 -9.09 3.89
N THR A 189 6.64 -8.35 4.09
CA THR A 189 6.57 -7.01 4.67
C THR A 189 5.83 -6.03 3.74
N ARG A 190 5.24 -4.96 4.30
CA ARG A 190 4.51 -3.96 3.49
C ARG A 190 5.40 -3.39 2.39
N LEU A 191 6.63 -2.98 2.71
CA LEU A 191 7.56 -2.43 1.72
C LEU A 191 7.81 -3.43 0.59
N ARG A 192 7.95 -4.72 0.91
CA ARG A 192 8.21 -5.74 -0.09
C ARG A 192 7.01 -5.97 -0.99
N ALA A 193 5.81 -6.08 -0.43
CA ALA A 193 4.56 -6.17 -1.20
C ALA A 193 4.38 -4.99 -2.16
N GLU A 194 4.68 -3.80 -1.66
CA GLU A 194 4.66 -2.54 -2.41
C GLU A 194 5.67 -2.53 -3.57
N GLN A 195 6.89 -3.03 -3.37
CA GLN A 195 7.88 -3.22 -4.44
C GLN A 195 7.42 -4.25 -5.47
N MET A 196 6.84 -5.37 -5.05
CA MET A 196 6.32 -6.38 -5.96
C MET A 196 5.23 -5.77 -6.86
N MET A 197 4.32 -4.94 -6.32
CA MET A 197 3.28 -4.21 -7.08
C MET A 197 3.89 -3.30 -8.14
N ALA A 198 4.91 -2.54 -7.74
CA ALA A 198 5.56 -1.55 -8.60
C ALA A 198 6.47 -2.18 -9.67
N CYS A 199 7.02 -3.37 -9.42
CA CYS A 199 7.83 -4.10 -10.39
C CYS A 199 6.98 -4.98 -11.33
N GLY A 200 5.69 -5.17 -11.05
CA GLY A 200 4.84 -6.12 -11.77
C GLY A 200 5.14 -7.58 -11.42
N ASN A 201 5.89 -7.82 -10.34
CA ASN A 201 6.33 -9.14 -9.89
C ASN A 201 5.40 -9.72 -8.82
N ILE A 202 4.12 -9.35 -8.80
CA ILE A 202 3.22 -9.91 -7.79
C ILE A 202 2.87 -11.36 -8.12
N PHE A 203 2.83 -11.74 -9.39
CA PHE A 203 2.30 -13.03 -9.85
C PHE A 203 2.89 -13.42 -11.19
#